data_AF-A0A9W6GKR1-F1
#
_entry.id   AF-A0A9W6GKR1-F1
#
_cell.length_a   1.000
_cell.length_b   1.000
_cell.length_c   1.000
_cell.angle_alpha   90.00
_cell.angle_beta   90.00
_cell.angle_gamma   90.00
#
_symmetry.space_group_name_H-M   'P 1'
#
loop_
_entity.id
_entity.type
_entity.pdbx_description
1 polymer ?
#
loop_
_entity_poly.entity_id
_entity_poly.type
_entity_poly.pdbx_seq_one_letter_code
_entity_poly.pdbx_strand_id
1 'polypeptide(L)'
;MKKIFVLFFIISSLAFSTTIDELAYQVAVINNNGAISKNDISVKRSKYLLQNISKHVVETPQQVADMSVIGMQSLENKYGIKVSLITILEEMNKTLMSADLPSNQKYLDLLTMYVLLLANG
;
A
#
# COMPACT_ATOMS: atom_id res chain seq x y z
N MET A 1 -15.22 34.69 45.23
CA MET A 1 -15.48 34.24 43.84
C MET A 1 -14.24 34.50 42.99
N LYS A 2 -13.52 33.44 42.57
CA LYS A 2 -12.55 33.45 41.46
C LYS A 2 -12.26 31.98 41.14
N LYS A 3 -13.03 31.42 40.19
CA LYS A 3 -12.87 30.03 39.73
C LYS A 3 -11.71 29.98 38.73
N ILE A 4 -10.62 29.39 39.20
CA ILE A 4 -9.79 28.36 38.58
C ILE A 4 -10.14 27.89 37.15
N PHE A 5 -9.05 27.72 36.37
CA PHE A 5 -8.84 26.84 35.20
C PHE A 5 -9.53 27.16 33.87
N VAL A 6 -8.73 27.54 32.87
CA VAL A 6 -8.61 26.79 31.60
C VAL A 6 -7.17 26.97 31.08
N LEU A 7 -6.31 25.99 31.33
CA LEU A 7 -5.03 25.83 30.64
C LEU A 7 -5.34 25.13 29.31
N PHE A 8 -5.31 25.87 28.20
CA PHE A 8 -5.44 25.33 26.85
C PHE A 8 -4.22 24.45 26.54
N PHE A 9 -4.34 23.15 26.74
CA PHE A 9 -3.36 22.17 26.26
C PHE A 9 -3.60 22.01 24.75
N ILE A 10 -2.85 22.78 23.95
CA ILE A 10 -2.77 22.59 22.51
C ILE A 10 -2.04 21.25 22.30
N ILE A 11 -2.80 20.16 22.18
CA ILE A 11 -2.26 18.91 21.65
C ILE A 11 -2.07 19.15 20.16
N SER A 12 -0.89 19.66 19.79
CA SER A 12 -0.43 19.67 18.41
C SER A 12 -0.33 18.20 17.99
N SER A 13 -1.30 17.71 17.23
CA SER A 13 -1.25 16.40 16.62
C SER A 13 -0.10 16.39 15.61
N LEU A 14 1.07 15.92 16.05
CA LEU A 14 2.16 15.54 15.17
C LEU A 14 1.65 14.42 14.25
N ALA A 15 1.17 14.80 13.07
CA ALA A 15 0.91 13.87 11.99
C ALA A 15 2.26 13.30 11.54
N PHE A 16 2.61 12.12 12.05
CA PHE A 16 3.74 11.34 11.54
C PHE A 16 3.40 10.90 10.11
N SER A 17 3.95 11.60 9.12
CA SER A 17 3.93 11.14 7.73
C SER A 17 5.02 10.09 7.57
N THR A 18 4.63 8.83 7.34
CA THR A 18 5.58 7.77 6.97
C THR A 18 6.26 8.15 5.67
N THR A 19 7.59 8.14 5.66
CA THR A 19 8.34 8.43 4.43
C THR A 19 8.18 7.28 3.43
N ILE A 20 8.34 7.56 2.13
CA ILE A 20 8.27 6.51 1.09
C ILE A 20 9.33 5.41 1.31
N ASP A 21 10.47 5.76 1.89
CA ASP A 21 11.55 4.81 2.20
C ASP A 21 11.16 3.87 3.35
N GLU A 22 10.54 4.39 4.41
CA GLU A 22 10.03 3.57 5.51
C GLU A 22 8.88 2.67 5.05
N LEU A 23 7.96 3.21 4.25
CA LEU A 23 6.84 2.44 3.71
C LEU A 23 7.33 1.31 2.80
N ALA A 24 8.28 1.59 1.90
CA ALA A 24 8.87 0.59 1.03
C ALA A 24 9.57 -0.53 1.82
N TYR A 25 10.26 -0.16 2.91
CA TYR A 25 10.86 -1.12 3.82
C TYR A 25 9.81 -2.01 4.49
N GLN A 26 8.71 -1.43 4.99
CA GLN A 26 7.61 -2.19 5.60
C GLN A 26 6.99 -3.20 4.61
N VAL A 27 6.70 -2.76 3.38
CA VAL A 27 6.18 -3.65 2.32
C VAL A 27 7.15 -4.80 2.05
N ALA A 28 8.44 -4.52 1.98
CA ALA A 28 9.46 -5.54 1.74
C ALA A 28 9.63 -6.51 2.92
N VAL A 29 9.52 -6.04 4.17
CA VAL A 29 9.51 -6.89 5.37
C VAL A 29 8.30 -7.83 5.39
N ILE A 30 7.10 -7.30 5.09
CA ILE A 30 5.87 -8.11 4.99
C ILE A 30 6.04 -9.18 3.91
N ASN A 31 6.53 -8.80 2.74
CA ASN A 31 6.71 -9.70 1.62
C ASN A 31 7.71 -10.84 1.90
N ASN A 32 8.80 -10.55 2.61
CA ASN A 32 9.83 -11.55 2.95
C ASN A 32 9.51 -12.33 4.24
N ASN A 33 8.35 -12.05 4.88
CA ASN A 33 7.95 -12.64 6.15
C ASN A 33 9.05 -12.56 7.23
N GLY A 34 9.76 -11.44 7.28
CA GLY A 34 10.92 -11.33 8.16
C GLY A 34 11.71 -10.04 7.98
N ALA A 35 12.58 -9.76 8.95
CA ALA A 35 13.47 -8.62 8.91
C ALA A 35 14.46 -8.76 7.75
N ILE A 36 14.64 -7.67 7.00
CA ILE A 36 15.60 -7.56 5.89
C ILE A 36 16.48 -6.34 6.09
N SER A 37 17.54 -6.23 5.30
CA SER A 37 18.35 -5.01 5.27
C SER A 37 17.56 -3.85 4.66
N LYS A 38 17.69 -2.64 5.22
CA LYS A 38 17.13 -1.42 4.60
C LYS A 38 17.67 -1.15 3.19
N ASN A 39 18.86 -1.67 2.87
CA ASN A 39 19.50 -1.55 1.57
C ASN A 39 19.20 -2.72 0.61
N ASP A 40 18.35 -3.66 1.04
CA ASP A 40 17.97 -4.81 0.25
C ASP A 40 17.30 -4.40 -1.08
N ILE A 41 17.52 -5.19 -2.13
CA ILE A 41 16.95 -4.93 -3.45
C ILE A 41 15.42 -4.90 -3.42
N SER A 42 14.79 -5.69 -2.55
CA SER A 42 13.35 -5.72 -2.36
C SER A 42 12.81 -4.38 -1.84
N VAL A 43 13.55 -3.66 -0.99
CA VAL A 43 13.15 -2.31 -0.53
C VAL A 43 13.14 -1.33 -1.70
N LYS A 44 14.17 -1.36 -2.55
CA LYS A 44 14.25 -0.52 -3.75
C LYS A 44 13.11 -0.83 -4.73
N ARG A 45 12.80 -2.12 -4.91
CA ARG A 45 11.70 -2.59 -5.76
C ARG A 45 10.35 -2.11 -5.24
N SER A 46 10.07 -2.29 -3.95
CA SER A 46 8.85 -1.80 -3.30
C SER A 46 8.70 -0.29 -3.45
N LYS A 47 9.79 0.47 -3.23
CA LYS A 47 9.80 1.93 -3.42
C LYS A 47 9.40 2.32 -4.84
N TYR A 48 10.03 1.69 -5.84
CA TYR A 48 9.72 1.94 -7.24
C TYR A 48 8.25 1.66 -7.55
N LEU A 49 7.72 0.50 -7.14
CA LEU A 49 6.34 0.10 -7.44
C LEU A 49 5.34 1.05 -6.80
N LEU A 50 5.49 1.37 -5.52
CA LEU A 50 4.58 2.28 -4.81
C LEU A 50 4.56 3.67 -5.46
N GLN A 51 5.73 4.21 -5.79
CA GLN A 51 5.84 5.51 -6.46
C GLN A 51 5.29 5.50 -7.87
N ASN A 52 5.47 4.41 -8.61
CA ASN A 52 5.01 4.33 -9.98
C ASN A 52 3.49 4.19 -10.01
N ILE A 53 2.93 3.25 -9.25
CA ILE A 53 1.47 3.03 -9.15
C ILE A 53 0.77 4.32 -8.73
N SER A 54 1.23 4.99 -7.67
CA SER A 54 0.59 6.20 -7.14
C SER A 54 0.59 7.40 -8.10
N LYS A 55 1.36 7.37 -9.19
CA LYS A 55 1.30 8.40 -10.24
C LYS A 55 0.11 8.22 -11.19
N HIS A 56 -0.45 7.02 -11.25
CA HIS A 56 -1.49 6.67 -12.20
C HIS A 56 -2.87 6.48 -11.54
N VAL A 57 -2.90 6.44 -10.20
CA VAL A 57 -4.12 6.28 -9.41
C VAL A 57 -4.36 7.49 -8.51
N VAL A 58 -5.58 7.61 -7.97
CA VAL A 58 -5.92 8.70 -7.04
C VAL A 58 -5.32 8.50 -5.64
N GLU A 59 -4.99 7.26 -5.30
CA GLU A 59 -4.50 6.87 -4.00
C GLU A 59 -3.02 7.22 -3.77
N THR A 60 -2.72 7.62 -2.52
CA THR A 60 -1.34 7.83 -2.05
C THR A 60 -0.57 6.50 -1.98
N PRO A 61 0.78 6.53 -1.97
CA PRO A 61 1.58 5.32 -1.78
C PRO A 61 1.19 4.48 -0.56
N GLN A 62 0.84 5.13 0.57
CA GLN A 62 0.37 4.46 1.78
C GLN A 62 -0.93 3.69 1.51
N GLN A 63 -1.92 4.34 0.92
CA GLN A 63 -3.20 3.72 0.58
C GLN A 63 -3.02 2.55 -0.41
N VAL A 64 -2.16 2.71 -1.42
CA VAL A 64 -1.81 1.62 -2.35
C VAL A 64 -1.22 0.42 -1.59
N ALA A 65 -0.28 0.65 -0.67
CA ALA A 65 0.31 -0.42 0.14
C ALA A 65 -0.74 -1.12 1.01
N ASP A 66 -1.53 -0.36 1.76
CA ASP A 66 -2.56 -0.88 2.68
C ASP A 66 -3.61 -1.70 1.94
N MET A 67 -4.13 -1.17 0.82
CA MET A 67 -5.10 -1.88 -0.01
C MET A 67 -4.51 -3.17 -0.57
N SER A 68 -3.25 -3.17 -0.99
CA SER A 68 -2.57 -4.36 -1.52
C SER A 68 -2.43 -5.46 -0.46
N VAL A 69 -2.11 -5.08 0.78
CA VAL A 69 -2.06 -6.01 1.92
C VAL A 69 -3.45 -6.61 2.17
N ILE A 70 -4.50 -5.79 2.13
CA ILE A 70 -5.89 -6.28 2.29
C ILE A 70 -6.27 -7.23 1.15
N GLY A 71 -5.87 -6.93 -0.09
CA GLY A 71 -6.09 -7.80 -1.25
C GLY A 71 -5.38 -9.14 -1.09
N MET A 72 -4.11 -9.12 -0.69
CA MET A 72 -3.32 -10.32 -0.39
C MET A 72 -3.98 -11.19 0.68
N GLN A 73 -4.34 -10.59 1.80
CA GLN A 73 -5.02 -11.28 2.90
C GLN A 73 -6.39 -11.81 2.47
N SER A 74 -7.12 -11.10 1.62
CA SER A 74 -8.41 -11.56 1.11
C SER A 74 -8.26 -12.80 0.22
N LEU A 75 -7.25 -12.82 -0.67
CA LEU A 75 -6.92 -13.98 -1.49
C LEU A 75 -6.60 -15.20 -0.62
N GLU A 76 -5.76 -15.04 0.40
CA GLU A 76 -5.38 -16.16 1.28
C GLU A 76 -6.55 -16.60 2.17
N ASN A 77 -7.19 -15.67 2.88
CA ASN A 77 -8.16 -16.02 3.93
C ASN A 77 -9.53 -16.45 3.37
N LYS A 78 -9.96 -15.90 2.23
CA LYS A 78 -11.29 -16.21 1.66
C LYS A 78 -11.24 -17.27 0.57
N TYR A 79 -10.15 -17.29 -0.20
CA TYR A 79 -10.05 -18.16 -1.39
C TYR A 79 -8.95 -19.23 -1.26
N GLY A 80 -8.14 -19.19 -0.21
CA GLY A 80 -7.02 -20.14 -0.02
C GLY A 80 -5.86 -19.91 -1.00
N ILE A 81 -5.85 -18.77 -1.70
CA ILE A 81 -4.88 -18.46 -2.75
C ILE A 81 -3.74 -17.64 -2.14
N LYS A 82 -2.53 -18.22 -2.13
CA LYS A 82 -1.33 -17.56 -1.61
C LYS A 82 -0.62 -16.80 -2.72
N VAL A 83 -0.59 -15.47 -2.60
CA VAL A 83 0.14 -14.58 -3.49
C VAL A 83 0.99 -13.65 -2.63
N SER A 84 2.20 -13.35 -3.08
CA SER A 84 3.08 -12.42 -2.36
C SER A 84 2.63 -10.96 -2.57
N LEU A 85 2.86 -10.11 -1.58
CA LEU A 85 2.51 -8.69 -1.67
C LEU A 85 3.18 -8.02 -2.88
N ILE A 86 4.44 -8.36 -3.15
CA ILE A 86 5.18 -7.80 -4.28
C ILE A 86 4.57 -8.24 -5.62
N THR A 87 4.08 -9.48 -5.74
CA THR A 87 3.38 -9.95 -6.94
C THR A 87 2.13 -9.12 -7.23
N ILE A 88 1.34 -8.78 -6.20
CA ILE A 88 0.17 -7.92 -6.39
C ILE A 88 0.58 -6.55 -6.92
N LEU A 89 1.58 -5.91 -6.29
CA LEU A 89 2.06 -4.61 -6.73
C LEU A 89 2.63 -4.66 -8.17
N GLU A 90 3.33 -5.73 -8.54
CA GLU A 90 3.85 -5.92 -9.89
C GLU A 90 2.75 -6.06 -10.94
N GLU A 91 1.74 -6.90 -10.68
CA GLU A 91 0.62 -7.09 -11.62
C GLU A 91 -0.23 -5.83 -11.73
N MET A 92 -0.42 -5.08 -10.63
CA MET A 92 -1.10 -3.79 -10.68
C MET A 92 -0.30 -2.76 -11.49
N ASN A 93 1.01 -2.68 -11.25
CA ASN A 93 1.89 -1.80 -12.02
C ASN A 93 1.85 -2.15 -13.52
N LYS A 94 1.94 -3.45 -13.86
CA LYS A 94 1.84 -3.92 -15.24
C LYS A 94 0.48 -3.57 -15.86
N THR A 95 -0.61 -3.79 -15.15
CA THR A 95 -1.97 -3.47 -15.60
C THR A 95 -2.07 -1.98 -15.94
N LEU A 96 -1.64 -1.12 -15.03
CA LEU A 96 -1.67 0.33 -15.19
C LEU A 96 -0.78 0.84 -16.35
N MET A 97 0.36 0.18 -16.63
CA MET A 97 1.25 0.58 -17.70
C MET A 97 0.89 0.00 -19.07
N SER A 98 0.19 -1.14 -19.09
CA SER A 98 -0.19 -1.85 -20.31
C SER A 98 -1.52 -1.40 -20.89
N ALA A 99 -2.40 -0.91 -20.04
CA ALA A 99 -3.73 -0.50 -20.43
C ALA A 99 -3.76 1.02 -20.66
N ASP A 100 -4.43 1.43 -21.73
CA ASP A 100 -4.72 2.85 -22.03
C ASP A 100 -5.84 3.35 -21.10
N LEU A 101 -5.60 3.22 -19.79
CA LEU A 101 -6.56 3.54 -18.75
C LEU A 101 -6.60 5.06 -18.58
N PRO A 102 -7.80 5.63 -18.37
CA PRO A 102 -7.91 7.05 -18.04
C PRO A 102 -7.06 7.37 -16.81
N SER A 103 -6.33 8.49 -16.85
CA SER A 103 -5.63 9.00 -15.67
C SER A 103 -6.57 9.08 -14.46
N ASN A 104 -6.07 8.80 -13.25
CA ASN A 104 -6.83 8.85 -12.00
C ASN A 104 -7.81 7.68 -11.80
N GLN A 105 -7.43 6.47 -12.21
CA GLN A 105 -8.19 5.27 -11.82
C GLN A 105 -8.16 5.11 -10.30
N LYS A 106 -9.23 4.53 -9.73
CA LYS A 106 -9.21 4.07 -8.34
C LYS A 106 -8.45 2.75 -8.27
N TYR A 107 -7.41 2.72 -7.45
CA TYR A 107 -6.61 1.52 -7.22
C TYR A 107 -7.46 0.34 -6.75
N LEU A 108 -8.47 0.61 -5.91
CA LEU A 108 -9.35 -0.40 -5.35
C LEU A 108 -10.14 -1.17 -6.43
N ASP A 109 -10.60 -0.49 -7.48
CA ASP A 109 -11.41 -1.11 -8.53
C ASP A 109 -10.57 -2.11 -9.33
N LEU A 110 -9.34 -1.73 -9.67
CA LEU A 110 -8.36 -2.59 -10.36
C LEU A 110 -7.95 -3.77 -9.48
N LEU A 111 -7.65 -3.52 -8.21
CA LEU A 111 -7.28 -4.56 -7.26
C LEU A 111 -8.42 -5.57 -7.05
N THR A 112 -9.66 -5.08 -6.95
CA THR A 112 -10.84 -5.94 -6.81
C THR A 112 -11.02 -6.83 -8.04
N MET A 113 -10.86 -6.27 -9.24
CA MET A 113 -10.91 -7.04 -10.48
C MET A 113 -9.84 -8.14 -10.49
N TYR A 114 -8.61 -7.82 -10.11
CA TYR A 114 -7.53 -8.79 -10.01
C TYR A 114 -7.82 -9.91 -9.01
N VAL A 115 -8.31 -9.57 -7.81
CA VAL A 115 -8.69 -10.56 -6.80
C VAL A 115 -9.78 -11.49 -7.31
N LEU A 116 -10.81 -10.95 -7.96
CA LEU A 116 -11.90 -11.75 -8.52
C LEU A 116 -11.44 -12.64 -9.68
N LEU A 117 -10.54 -12.16 -10.54
CA LEU A 117 -9.99 -12.96 -11.63
C LEU A 117 -9.22 -14.16 -11.11
N LEU A 118 -8.38 -13.98 -10.09
CA LEU A 118 -7.66 -15.10 -9.48
C LEU A 118 -8.59 -16.04 -8.69
N ALA A 119 -9.62 -15.51 -8.05
CA ALA A 119 -10.56 -16.31 -7.28
C ALA A 119 -11.45 -17.22 -8.14
N ASN A 120 -11.67 -16.87 -9.41
CA ASN A 120 -12.59 -17.58 -10.31
C ASN A 120 -11.88 -18.26 -11.51
N GLY A 121 -10.56 -18.16 -11.62
CA GLY A 121 -9.75 -18.82 -12.65
C GLY A 121 -9.24 -20.18 -12.19
#